data_AF-A0A4S8NDP5-F1
#
_entry.id   AF-A0A4S8NDP5-F1
#
_cell.length_a   1.000
_cell.length_b   1.000
_cell.length_c   1.000
_cell.angle_alpha   90.00
_cell.angle_beta   90.00
_cell.angle_gamma   90.00
#
_symmetry.space_group_name_H-M   'P 1'
#
loop_
_entity.id
_entity.type
_entity.pdbx_description
1 polymer ?
#
loop_
_entity_poly.entity_id
_entity_poly.type
_entity_poly.pdbx_seq_one_letter_code
_entity_poly.pdbx_strand_id
1 'polypeptide(L)'
;MLERVKAGRYSQVEVNRGLPATSLVRYFTRVGREWEVAERLRERVTVRHLNLAAPYVGLGTFDMIWLRNVLIYFDAETKQDILRRMLPMLQLDGFLLLGSSETTLDLPADLSAAWRRDPVGRVQVHRRASAPPLDLSSTTSPSSPSSPLASTGA
;
A
#
# COMPACT_ATOMS: atom_id res chain seq x y z
N MET A 1 13.33 14.18 0.67
CA MET A 1 12.55 13.00 1.10
C MET A 1 12.53 11.89 0.04
N LEU A 2 12.10 12.14 -1.21
CA LEU A 2 12.05 11.11 -2.25
C LEU A 2 13.40 10.44 -2.56
N GLU A 3 14.50 11.21 -2.58
CA GLU A 3 15.85 10.64 -2.75
C GLU A 3 16.23 9.67 -1.63
N ARG A 4 15.76 9.92 -0.40
CA ARG A 4 15.96 9.01 0.73
C ARG A 4 15.20 7.68 0.53
N VAL A 5 14.00 7.73 -0.05
CA VAL A 5 13.23 6.53 -0.40
C VAL A 5 13.98 5.72 -1.46
N LYS A 6 14.50 6.38 -2.51
CA LYS A 6 15.30 5.71 -3.55
C LYS A 6 16.58 5.07 -3.00
N ALA A 7 17.25 5.76 -2.08
CA ALA A 7 18.44 5.22 -1.42
C ALA A 7 18.12 4.00 -0.55
N GLY A 8 16.90 3.89 0.00
CA GLY A 8 16.47 2.76 0.80
C GLY A 8 17.29 2.57 2.08
N ARG A 9 17.78 3.67 2.67
CA ARG A 9 18.61 3.67 3.89
C ARG A 9 17.84 4.17 5.10
N TYR A 10 17.95 3.40 6.19
CA TYR A 10 17.21 3.59 7.41
C TYR A 10 18.12 3.41 8.63
N SER A 11 17.88 4.19 9.67
CA SER A 11 18.58 4.07 10.95
C SER A 11 18.15 2.80 11.70
N GLN A 12 18.95 2.39 12.69
CA GLN A 12 18.60 1.28 13.59
C GLN A 12 17.24 1.47 14.28
N VAL A 13 16.90 2.71 14.66
CA VAL A 13 15.65 3.01 15.36
C VAL A 13 14.45 2.83 14.43
N GLU A 14 14.57 3.23 13.17
CA GLU A 14 13.48 3.10 12.19
C GLU A 14 13.20 1.64 11.86
N VAL A 15 14.24 0.83 11.61
CA VAL A 15 14.05 -0.58 11.29
C VAL A 15 13.58 -1.43 12.49
N ASN A 16 13.74 -0.95 13.72
CA ASN A 16 13.23 -1.66 14.91
C ASN A 16 11.77 -1.34 15.22
N ARG A 17 11.13 -0.40 14.52
CA ARG A 17 9.72 -0.02 14.74
C ARG A 17 8.79 -0.91 13.92
N GLY A 18 8.32 -1.99 14.52
CA GLY A 18 7.27 -2.85 13.96
C GLY A 18 7.72 -3.83 12.87
N LEU A 19 9.00 -3.85 12.52
CA LEU A 19 9.57 -4.85 11.61
C LEU A 19 10.04 -6.08 12.42
N PRO A 20 9.57 -7.30 12.11
CA PRO A 20 10.09 -8.50 12.73
C PRO A 20 11.59 -8.69 12.44
N ALA A 21 12.36 -9.15 13.43
CA ALA A 21 13.81 -9.35 13.29
C ALA A 21 14.19 -10.26 12.11
N THR A 22 13.38 -11.29 11.84
CA THR A 22 13.57 -12.19 10.69
C THR A 22 13.46 -11.47 9.34
N SER A 23 12.59 -10.46 9.25
CA SER A 23 12.44 -9.63 8.04
C SER A 23 13.64 -8.69 7.87
N LEU A 24 14.13 -8.12 8.97
CA LEU A 24 15.33 -7.28 8.95
C LEU A 24 16.53 -8.05 8.39
N VAL A 25 16.80 -9.25 8.94
CA VAL A 25 17.90 -10.11 8.50
C VAL A 25 17.73 -10.55 7.04
N ARG A 26 16.50 -10.81 6.58
CA ARG A 26 16.22 -11.30 5.22
C ARG A 26 16.27 -10.22 4.14
N TYR A 27 15.91 -8.99 4.49
CA TYR A 27 15.63 -7.94 3.49
C TYR A 27 16.48 -6.68 3.64
N PHE A 28 17.36 -6.61 4.64
CA PHE A 28 18.28 -5.49 4.80
C PHE A 28 19.71 -5.95 4.99
N THR A 29 20.65 -5.09 4.64
CA THR A 29 22.08 -5.26 4.90
C THR A 29 22.58 -4.08 5.72
N ARG A 30 23.41 -4.35 6.72
CA ARG A 30 23.99 -3.30 7.55
C ARG A 30 25.13 -2.60 6.81
N VAL A 31 25.03 -1.28 6.68
CA VAL A 31 26.01 -0.42 6.02
C VAL A 31 26.44 0.66 7.02
N GLY A 32 27.56 0.42 7.71
CA GLY A 32 28.02 1.27 8.81
C GLY A 32 27.00 1.35 9.96
N ARG A 33 26.40 2.53 10.14
CA ARG A 33 25.40 2.80 11.18
C ARG A 33 23.95 2.66 10.70
N GLU A 34 23.75 2.46 9.40
CA GLU A 34 22.44 2.36 8.78
C GLU A 34 22.16 0.94 8.26
N TRP A 35 20.93 0.73 7.84
CA TRP A 35 20.44 -0.46 7.18
C TRP A 35 19.97 -0.08 5.78
N GLU A 36 20.44 -0.81 4.79
CA GLU A 36 20.06 -0.63 3.39
C GLU A 36 19.13 -1.76 2.96
N VAL A 37 18.02 -1.41 2.30
CA VAL A 37 17.07 -2.37 1.74
C VAL A 37 17.73 -3.16 0.61
N ALA A 38 17.52 -4.48 0.60
CA ALA A 38 18.00 -5.38 -0.44
C ALA A 38 17.60 -4.88 -1.84
N GLU A 39 18.56 -4.89 -2.76
CA GLU A 39 18.42 -4.36 -4.12
C GLU A 39 17.20 -4.94 -4.86
N ARG A 40 16.99 -6.26 -4.79
CA ARG A 40 15.83 -6.97 -5.37
C ARG A 40 14.46 -6.43 -4.95
N LEU A 41 14.37 -5.75 -3.80
CA LEU A 41 13.13 -5.08 -3.36
C LEU A 41 13.08 -3.66 -3.89
N ARG A 42 14.20 -2.93 -3.87
CA ARG A 42 14.29 -1.56 -4.40
C ARG A 42 13.94 -1.52 -5.88
N GLU A 43 14.37 -2.51 -6.67
CA GLU A 43 14.04 -2.64 -8.10
C GLU A 43 12.54 -2.79 -8.37
N ARG A 44 11.75 -3.25 -7.38
CA ARG A 44 10.29 -3.37 -7.51
C ARG A 44 9.55 -2.07 -7.15
N VAL A 45 10.27 -1.02 -6.77
CA VAL A 45 9.69 0.26 -6.32
C VAL A 45 10.10 1.36 -7.28
N THR A 46 9.10 1.92 -7.97
CA THR A 46 9.29 3.15 -8.76
C THR A 46 8.90 4.36 -7.92
N VAL A 47 9.84 5.28 -7.70
CA VAL A 47 9.59 6.52 -6.95
C VAL A 47 9.33 7.66 -7.92
N ARG A 48 8.16 8.29 -7.81
CA ARG A 48 7.77 9.47 -8.61
C ARG A 48 7.38 10.61 -7.70
N HIS A 49 7.71 11.84 -8.11
CA HIS A 49 7.12 13.03 -7.52
C HIS A 49 5.71 13.22 -8.09
N LEU A 50 4.73 13.38 -7.20
CA LEU A 50 3.34 13.61 -7.54
C LEU A 50 2.75 14.64 -6.59
N ASN A 51 2.15 15.70 -7.14
CA ASN A 51 1.28 16.58 -6.38
C ASN A 51 -0.15 16.02 -6.44
N LEU A 52 -0.72 15.65 -5.29
CA LEU A 52 -2.07 15.10 -5.22
C LEU A 52 -3.14 16.09 -5.72
N ALA A 53 -2.93 17.39 -5.57
CA ALA A 53 -3.83 18.43 -6.07
C ALA A 53 -3.66 18.74 -7.58
N ALA A 54 -2.70 18.10 -8.26
CA ALA A 54 -2.46 18.27 -9.69
C ALA A 54 -2.86 17.02 -10.50
N PRO A 55 -3.10 17.11 -11.82
CA PRO A 55 -3.51 15.98 -12.65
C PRO A 55 -2.57 14.76 -12.61
N TYR A 56 -3.14 13.56 -12.66
CA TYR A 56 -2.44 12.27 -12.48
C TYR A 56 -1.94 11.65 -13.79
N VAL A 57 -1.25 12.45 -14.60
CA VAL A 57 -0.85 12.08 -15.96
C VAL A 57 0.13 10.89 -15.96
N GLY A 58 -0.23 9.84 -16.70
CA GLY A 58 0.65 8.69 -16.94
C GLY A 58 0.91 7.80 -15.71
N LEU A 59 -0.02 7.77 -14.73
CA LEU A 59 0.05 6.81 -13.62
C LEU A 59 -0.66 5.48 -13.94
N GLY A 60 -1.64 5.49 -14.84
CA GLY A 60 -2.42 4.30 -15.18
C GLY A 60 -3.40 3.89 -14.07
N THR A 61 -3.67 2.60 -13.99
CA THR A 61 -4.61 1.99 -13.02
C THR A 61 -3.88 1.07 -12.05
N PHE A 62 -4.42 0.92 -10.85
CA PHE A 62 -3.83 0.16 -9.75
C PHE A 62 -4.82 -0.84 -9.16
N ASP A 63 -4.32 -2.00 -8.77
CA ASP A 63 -5.06 -2.97 -7.96
C ASP A 63 -5.25 -2.47 -6.53
N MET A 64 -4.27 -1.70 -6.02
CA MET A 64 -4.33 -1.15 -4.67
C MET A 64 -3.65 0.23 -4.59
N ILE A 65 -4.35 1.18 -3.96
CA ILE A 65 -3.86 2.53 -3.66
C ILE A 65 -3.81 2.70 -2.14
N TRP A 66 -2.65 3.07 -1.61
CA TRP A 66 -2.48 3.45 -0.21
C TRP A 66 -2.39 4.97 -0.12
N LEU A 67 -3.42 5.60 0.44
CA LEU A 67 -3.48 7.06 0.62
C LEU A 67 -3.78 7.36 2.09
N ARG A 68 -2.79 7.13 2.95
CA ARG A 68 -2.95 7.20 4.40
C ARG A 68 -2.32 8.45 4.99
N ASN A 69 -3.03 9.08 5.93
CA ASN A 69 -2.54 10.20 6.75
C ASN A 69 -2.07 11.40 5.93
N VAL A 70 -2.78 11.72 4.84
CA VAL A 70 -2.44 12.81 3.93
C VAL A 70 -3.65 13.66 3.52
N LEU A 71 -4.86 13.07 3.44
CA LEU A 71 -6.08 13.82 3.12
C LEU A 71 -6.44 14.84 4.21
N ILE A 72 -6.00 14.59 5.45
CA ILE A 72 -6.20 15.49 6.59
C ILE A 72 -5.54 16.87 6.44
N TYR A 73 -4.66 17.06 5.44
CA TYR A 73 -3.98 18.33 5.18
C TYR A 73 -4.67 19.17 4.09
N PHE A 74 -5.69 18.64 3.42
CA PHE A 74 -6.39 19.33 2.35
C PHE A 74 -7.74 19.85 2.84
N ASP A 75 -8.20 20.96 2.25
CA ASP A 75 -9.57 21.41 2.43
C ASP A 75 -10.58 20.40 1.80
N ALA A 76 -11.85 20.61 2.11
CA ALA A 76 -12.91 19.70 1.67
C ALA A 76 -13.01 19.61 0.14
N GLU A 77 -12.83 20.72 -0.58
CA GLU A 77 -12.93 20.77 -2.04
C GLU A 77 -11.79 19.98 -2.70
N THR A 78 -10.56 20.22 -2.26
CA THR A 78 -9.36 19.54 -2.75
C THR A 78 -9.40 18.05 -2.41
N LYS A 79 -9.84 17.69 -1.21
CA LYS A 79 -10.05 16.28 -0.82
C LYS A 79 -11.04 15.59 -1.75
N GLN A 80 -12.17 16.22 -2.04
CA GLN A 80 -13.19 15.67 -2.94
C GLN A 80 -12.64 15.48 -4.36
N ASP A 81 -11.91 16.46 -4.87
CA ASP A 81 -11.29 16.38 -6.18
C ASP A 81 -10.26 15.24 -6.27
N ILE A 82 -9.38 15.10 -5.26
CA ILE A 82 -8.42 13.99 -5.15
C ILE A 82 -9.16 12.63 -5.23
N LEU A 83 -10.19 12.44 -4.41
CA LEU A 83 -10.91 11.17 -4.35
C LEU A 83 -11.72 10.91 -5.63
N ARG A 84 -12.27 11.94 -6.27
CA ARG A 84 -12.94 11.83 -7.56
C ARG A 84 -11.95 11.39 -8.66
N ARG A 85 -10.73 11.92 -8.66
CA ARG A 85 -9.69 11.55 -9.64
C ARG A 85 -9.07 10.17 -9.37
N MET A 86 -9.10 9.68 -8.13
CA MET A 86 -8.62 8.33 -7.79
C MET A 86 -9.56 7.20 -8.21
N LEU A 87 -10.89 7.43 -8.23
CA LEU A 87 -11.89 6.46 -8.66
C LEU A 87 -11.56 5.75 -9.99
N PRO A 88 -11.26 6.46 -11.10
CA PRO A 88 -10.91 5.84 -12.37
C PRO A 88 -9.49 5.23 -12.39
N MET A 89 -8.65 5.53 -11.40
CA MET A 89 -7.32 4.92 -11.27
C MET A 89 -7.36 3.57 -10.55
N LEU A 90 -8.50 3.18 -9.97
CA LEU A 90 -8.65 1.84 -9.42
C LEU A 90 -9.18 0.87 -10.47
N GLN A 91 -8.57 -0.31 -10.51
CA GLN A 91 -9.18 -1.46 -11.16
C GLN A 91 -10.58 -1.73 -10.59
N LEU A 92 -11.42 -2.42 -11.37
CA LEU A 92 -12.82 -2.64 -11.00
C LEU A 92 -12.96 -3.33 -9.63
N ASP A 93 -12.08 -4.27 -9.33
CA ASP A 93 -12.01 -5.03 -8.09
C ASP A 93 -11.01 -4.47 -7.07
N GLY A 94 -10.29 -3.38 -7.41
CA GLY A 94 -9.21 -2.81 -6.64
C GLY A 94 -9.63 -2.10 -5.34
N PHE A 95 -8.62 -1.72 -4.55
CA PHE A 95 -8.78 -1.21 -3.19
C PHE A 95 -8.08 0.12 -2.96
N LEU A 96 -8.75 1.03 -2.24
CA LEU A 96 -8.17 2.23 -1.66
C LEU A 96 -8.15 2.11 -0.13
N LEU A 97 -6.96 2.28 0.45
CA LEU A 97 -6.76 2.28 1.89
C LEU A 97 -6.46 3.69 2.38
N LEU A 98 -7.35 4.20 3.24
CA LEU A 98 -7.21 5.48 3.92
C LEU A 98 -6.67 5.28 5.35
N GLY A 99 -6.17 6.36 5.95
CA GLY A 99 -5.79 6.40 7.36
C GLY A 99 -7.00 6.28 8.29
N SER A 100 -6.75 5.99 9.56
CA SER A 100 -7.80 5.73 10.56
C SER A 100 -8.73 6.91 10.83
N SER A 101 -8.27 8.13 10.53
CA SER A 101 -9.03 9.38 10.73
C SER A 101 -9.58 9.94 9.41
N GLU A 102 -9.41 9.22 8.31
CA GLU A 102 -9.80 9.65 6.96
C GLU A 102 -11.00 8.83 6.49
N THR A 103 -11.98 9.48 5.87
CA THR A 103 -13.23 8.84 5.47
C THR A 103 -13.80 9.44 4.19
N THR A 104 -14.68 8.69 3.53
CA THR A 104 -15.48 9.12 2.37
C THR A 104 -16.91 9.52 2.75
N LEU A 105 -17.25 9.51 4.04
CA LEU A 105 -18.59 9.83 4.55
C LEU A 105 -18.95 11.31 4.48
N ASP A 106 -17.96 12.18 4.57
CA ASP A 106 -18.08 13.64 4.54
C ASP A 106 -18.03 14.20 3.12
N LEU A 107 -18.10 13.34 2.10
CA LEU A 107 -18.16 13.73 0.70
C LEU A 107 -19.62 14.02 0.29
N PRO A 108 -19.83 14.81 -0.79
CA PRO A 108 -21.13 14.93 -1.43
C PRO A 108 -21.74 13.57 -1.78
N ALA A 109 -23.07 13.49 -1.76
CA ALA A 109 -23.79 12.22 -1.84
C ALA A 109 -23.45 11.38 -3.07
N ASP A 110 -23.28 12.02 -4.24
CA ASP A 110 -22.89 11.38 -5.50
C ASP A 110 -21.50 10.74 -5.39
N LEU A 111 -20.53 11.47 -4.83
CA LEU A 111 -19.15 10.99 -4.69
C LEU A 111 -19.02 9.95 -3.58
N SER A 112 -19.72 10.14 -2.45
CA SER A 112 -19.76 9.16 -1.37
C SER A 112 -20.38 7.84 -1.86
N ALA A 113 -21.45 7.91 -2.65
CA ALA A 113 -22.10 6.73 -3.24
C ALA A 113 -21.22 5.98 -4.25
N ALA A 114 -20.21 6.65 -4.85
CA ALA A 114 -19.25 6.00 -5.73
C ALA A 114 -18.22 5.12 -4.97
N TRP A 115 -18.11 5.30 -3.65
CA TRP A 115 -17.20 4.55 -2.78
C TRP A 115 -17.95 3.59 -1.86
N ARG A 116 -17.81 2.29 -2.13
CA ARG A 116 -18.23 1.25 -1.19
C ARG A 116 -17.16 1.05 -0.13
N ARG A 117 -17.58 0.83 1.11
CA ARG A 117 -16.70 0.58 2.26
C ARG A 117 -16.92 -0.85 2.73
N ASP A 118 -15.90 -1.68 2.55
CA ASP A 118 -15.94 -3.07 2.95
C ASP A 118 -15.01 -3.27 4.18
N PRO A 119 -15.47 -3.87 5.28
CA PRO A 119 -14.60 -4.22 6.39
C PRO A 119 -13.77 -5.47 6.04
N VAL A 120 -12.45 -5.40 6.23
CA VAL A 120 -11.53 -6.54 6.09
C VAL A 120 -10.73 -6.67 7.39
N GLY A 121 -11.18 -7.58 8.25
CA GLY A 121 -10.66 -7.70 9.62
C GLY A 121 -10.86 -6.41 10.41
N ARG A 122 -9.76 -5.78 10.86
CA ARG A 122 -9.79 -4.50 11.61
C ARG A 122 -9.62 -3.26 10.72
N VAL A 123 -9.52 -3.44 9.41
CA VAL A 123 -9.25 -2.36 8.46
C VAL A 123 -10.50 -2.10 7.63
N GLN A 124 -10.78 -0.83 7.36
CA GLN A 124 -11.78 -0.42 6.39
C GLN A 124 -11.11 -0.19 5.04
N VAL A 125 -11.55 -0.90 4.01
CA VAL A 125 -11.11 -0.69 2.63
C VAL A 125 -12.21 0.00 1.83
N HIS A 126 -11.80 0.86 0.91
CA HIS A 126 -12.69 1.58 0.01
C HIS A 126 -12.55 0.98 -1.38
N ARG A 127 -13.68 0.69 -2.03
CA ARG A 127 -13.74 0.09 -3.36
C ARG A 127 -14.73 0.87 -4.21
N ARG A 128 -14.64 0.70 -5.52
CA ARG A 128 -15.64 1.24 -6.44
C ARG A 128 -17.00 0.66 -6.07
N ALA A 129 -18.07 1.46 -6.11
CA ALA A 129 -19.42 0.97 -5.83
C ALA A 129 -19.83 -0.19 -6.75
N SER A 130 -19.37 -0.15 -8.00
CA SER A 130 -19.56 -1.19 -9.02
C SER A 130 -18.66 -2.42 -8.86
N ALA A 131 -17.77 -2.45 -7.86
CA ALA A 131 -16.84 -3.56 -7.68
C ALA A 131 -17.60 -4.86 -7.34
N PRO A 132 -17.14 -6.03 -7.83
CA PRO A 132 -17.74 -7.31 -7.44
C PRO A 132 -17.65 -7.51 -5.91
N PRO A 133 -18.55 -8.29 -5.28
CA PRO A 133 -18.47 -8.62 -3.86
C PRO A 133 -17.12 -9.23 -3.48
N LEU A 134 -16.66 -8.98 -2.25
CA LEU A 134 -15.47 -9.64 -1.73
C LEU A 134 -15.78 -11.09 -1.41
N ASP A 135 -15.12 -12.02 -2.10
CA ASP A 135 -15.07 -13.41 -1.67
C ASP A 135 -13.84 -13.62 -0.78
N LEU A 136 -14.02 -13.48 0.53
CA LEU A 136 -12.96 -13.71 1.52
C LEU A 136 -12.84 -15.19 1.92
N SER A 137 -13.65 -16.09 1.33
CA SER A 137 -13.64 -17.52 1.65
C SER A 137 -12.49 -18.28 0.96
N SER A 138 -11.82 -17.67 -0.03
CA SER A 138 -10.72 -18.23 -0.81
C SER A 138 -9.33 -17.84 -0.30
N THR A 139 -9.11 -17.86 1.03
CA THR A 139 -7.73 -17.79 1.55
C THR A 139 -7.09 -19.17 1.38
N THR A 140 -6.59 -19.46 0.18
CA THR A 140 -5.72 -20.61 -0.05
C THR A 140 -4.50 -20.47 0.86
N SER A 141 -4.44 -21.30 1.91
CA SER A 141 -3.24 -21.47 2.73
C SER A 141 -2.04 -21.71 1.81
N PRO A 142 -0.91 -20.97 1.96
CA PRO A 142 0.29 -21.29 1.20
C PRO A 142 0.73 -22.70 1.59
N SER A 143 0.66 -23.64 0.65
CA SER A 143 1.18 -24.99 0.84
C SER A 143 2.67 -24.91 1.18
N SER A 144 3.04 -25.39 2.36
CA SER A 144 4.43 -25.49 2.80
C SER A 144 5.29 -26.21 1.76
N PRO A 145 6.46 -25.69 1.36
CA PRO A 145 7.37 -26.45 0.52
C PRO A 145 7.90 -27.65 1.32
N SER A 146 7.65 -28.85 0.83
CA SER A 146 8.25 -30.09 1.34
C SER A 146 9.76 -30.06 1.09
N SER A 147 10.56 -30.01 2.17
CA SER A 147 12.02 -30.18 2.10
C SER A 147 12.37 -31.58 1.61
N PRO A 148 13.26 -31.74 0.60
CA PRO A 148 13.86 -33.03 0.32
C PRO A 148 14.88 -33.37 1.41
N LEU A 149 14.67 -34.52 2.05
CA LEU A 149 15.57 -35.12 3.02
C LEU A 149 16.91 -35.42 2.34
N ALA A 150 18.00 -34.87 2.85
CA ALA A 150 19.35 -35.22 2.42
C ALA A 150 19.63 -36.70 2.74
N SER A 151 19.89 -37.50 1.71
CA SER A 151 20.49 -38.82 1.84
C SER A 151 22.01 -38.68 1.85
N THR A 152 22.59 -38.70 3.04
CA THR A 152 24.00 -39.04 3.25
C THR A 152 24.12 -40.56 3.10
N GLY A 153 24.99 -41.05 2.22
CA GLY A 153 25.18 -42.49 2.03
C GLY A 153 26.45 -42.84 1.26
N ALA A 154 27.43 -43.31 2.03
CA ALA A 154 28.69 -44.01 1.71
C ALA A 154 29.79 -43.24 0.95
#